data_AF-A0A940TP66-F1
#
_entry.id   AF-A0A940TP66-F1
#
_cell.length_a   1.000
_cell.length_b   1.000
_cell.length_c   1.000
_cell.angle_alpha   90.00
_cell.angle_beta   90.00
_cell.angle_gamma   90.00
#
_symmetry.space_group_name_H-M   'P 1'
#
loop_
_entity.id
_entity.type
_entity.pdbx_description
1 polymer ?
#
loop_
_entity_poly.entity_id
_entity_poly.type
_entity_poly.pdbx_seq_one_letter_code
_entity_poly.pdbx_strand_id
1 'polypeptide(L)'
;MTNSCSSVSTVLEKYFDQEVTDEEKLLVEGHLEDCPACQDVLKSMEELRTLMKVPVAEAVQKEDFPWVWQKIEREIRLQEKQPWWQSLRSWLDVTPLFRRKVWIPAVATAVVLLLFSTQIIFEKTPSYPDGSVVEYVQSQTDNVMVYQLEDPKVTVIWLFESPEEEQTTT
;
A
#
# COMPACT_ATOMS: atom_id res chain seq x y z
N MET A 1 -45.26 1.50 -43.88
CA MET A 1 -44.65 1.15 -42.57
C MET A 1 -44.04 -0.26 -42.57
N THR A 2 -43.80 -0.89 -43.72
CA THR A 2 -43.20 -2.25 -43.81
C THR A 2 -41.67 -2.24 -43.66
N ASN A 3 -41.00 -1.16 -44.07
CA ASN A 3 -39.55 -1.06 -44.03
C ASN A 3 -38.99 -0.94 -42.59
N SER A 4 -39.73 -0.32 -41.66
CA SER A 4 -39.31 -0.20 -40.25
C SER A 4 -39.44 -1.52 -39.47
N CYS A 5 -40.45 -2.33 -39.79
CA CYS A 5 -40.63 -3.65 -39.18
C CYS A 5 -39.47 -4.59 -39.53
N SER A 6 -39.01 -4.55 -40.79
CA SER A 6 -37.88 -5.38 -41.23
C SER A 6 -36.60 -5.05 -40.46
N SER A 7 -36.29 -3.77 -40.23
CA SER A 7 -35.11 -3.36 -39.46
C SER A 7 -35.21 -3.72 -37.97
N VAL A 8 -36.41 -3.66 -37.39
CA VAL A 8 -36.62 -4.01 -35.98
C VAL A 8 -36.59 -5.52 -35.78
N SER A 9 -37.15 -6.28 -36.71
CA SER A 9 -37.21 -7.75 -36.62
C SER A 9 -35.83 -8.41 -36.48
N THR A 10 -34.78 -7.82 -37.07
CA THR A 10 -33.40 -8.37 -36.98
C THR A 10 -32.73 -8.13 -35.64
N VAL A 11 -33.24 -7.18 -34.83
CA VAL A 11 -32.70 -6.83 -33.51
C VAL A 11 -33.66 -7.17 -32.37
N LEU A 12 -34.91 -7.53 -32.67
CA LEU A 12 -35.95 -7.82 -31.69
C LEU A 12 -35.59 -9.02 -30.78
N GLU A 13 -34.97 -10.06 -31.34
CA GLU A 13 -34.53 -11.22 -30.56
C GLU A 13 -33.40 -10.85 -29.60
N LYS A 14 -32.42 -10.07 -30.07
CA LYS A 14 -31.36 -9.53 -29.21
C LYS A 14 -31.92 -8.64 -28.11
N TYR A 15 -32.93 -7.81 -28.43
CA TYR A 15 -33.61 -6.97 -27.45
C TYR A 15 -34.25 -7.82 -26.36
N PHE A 16 -34.94 -8.89 -26.75
CA PHE A 16 -35.56 -9.83 -25.83
C PHE A 16 -34.55 -10.50 -24.87
N ASP A 17 -33.35 -10.80 -25.36
CA ASP A 17 -32.25 -11.40 -24.60
C ASP A 17 -31.36 -10.36 -23.87
N GLN A 18 -31.69 -9.07 -23.98
CA GLN A 18 -30.93 -7.95 -23.39
C GLN A 18 -29.50 -7.80 -23.95
N GLU A 19 -29.30 -8.17 -25.21
CA GLU A 19 -28.02 -8.14 -25.92
C GLU A 19 -27.90 -6.99 -26.93
N VAL A 20 -28.71 -5.95 -26.78
CA VAL A 20 -28.73 -4.76 -27.65
C VAL A 20 -27.90 -3.61 -27.08
N THR A 21 -27.40 -2.74 -27.95
CA THR A 21 -26.84 -1.44 -27.54
C THR A 21 -27.95 -0.47 -27.12
N ASP A 22 -27.59 0.63 -26.46
CA ASP A 22 -28.56 1.67 -26.08
C ASP A 22 -29.28 2.27 -27.30
N GLU A 23 -28.59 2.41 -28.43
CA GLU A 23 -29.14 2.92 -29.68
C GLU A 23 -30.17 1.95 -30.29
N GLU A 24 -29.83 0.66 -30.32
CA GLU A 24 -30.73 -0.40 -30.78
C GLU A 24 -31.95 -0.53 -29.86
N LYS A 25 -31.75 -0.39 -28.55
CA LYS A 25 -32.82 -0.41 -27.56
C LYS A 25 -33.84 0.70 -27.81
N LEU A 26 -33.39 1.94 -27.99
CA LEU A 26 -34.26 3.08 -28.28
C LEU A 26 -35.02 2.90 -29.61
N LEU A 27 -34.36 2.33 -30.62
CA LEU A 27 -34.99 2.02 -31.91
C LEU A 27 -36.12 1.00 -31.74
N VAL A 28 -35.88 -0.08 -31.00
CA VAL A 28 -36.88 -1.13 -30.75
C VAL A 28 -38.02 -0.58 -29.91
N GLU A 29 -37.74 0.11 -28.80
CA GLU A 29 -38.77 0.66 -27.91
C GLU A 29 -39.65 1.68 -28.63
N GLY A 30 -39.06 2.61 -29.38
CA GLY A 30 -39.83 3.57 -30.18
C GLY A 30 -40.67 2.91 -31.28
N HIS A 31 -40.20 1.80 -31.86
CA HIS A 31 -41.01 1.04 -32.82
C HIS A 31 -42.17 0.28 -32.16
N LEU A 32 -41.92 -0.28 -30.97
CA LEU A 32 -42.92 -1.04 -30.22
C LEU A 32 -44.07 -0.15 -29.76
N GLU A 33 -43.90 1.16 -29.57
CA GLU A 33 -45.02 2.06 -29.23
C GLU A 33 -46.16 2.03 -30.26
N ASP A 34 -45.81 1.93 -31.55
CA ASP A 34 -46.75 2.09 -32.67
C ASP A 34 -47.00 0.80 -33.48
N CYS A 35 -46.31 -0.31 -33.18
CA CYS A 35 -46.39 -1.54 -33.98
C CYS A 35 -46.93 -2.76 -33.21
N PRO A 36 -48.25 -3.05 -33.30
CA PRO A 36 -48.85 -4.24 -32.68
C PRO A 36 -48.24 -5.57 -33.15
N ALA A 37 -47.85 -5.67 -34.43
CA ALA A 37 -47.28 -6.91 -34.95
C ALA A 37 -45.94 -7.28 -34.29
N CYS A 38 -45.07 -6.30 -34.05
CA CYS A 38 -43.82 -6.53 -33.34
C CYS A 38 -44.03 -6.76 -31.83
N GLN A 39 -45.05 -6.12 -31.22
CA GLN A 39 -45.45 -6.43 -29.85
C GLN A 39 -45.92 -7.89 -29.72
N ASP A 40 -46.73 -8.38 -30.65
CA ASP A 40 -47.23 -9.77 -30.65
C ASP A 40 -46.08 -10.79 -30.78
N VAL A 41 -45.08 -10.50 -31.61
CA VAL A 41 -43.88 -11.33 -31.73
C VAL A 41 -43.12 -11.36 -30.41
N LEU A 42 -42.87 -10.19 -29.79
CA LEU A 42 -42.18 -10.10 -28.50
C LEU A 42 -42.92 -10.87 -27.41
N LYS A 43 -44.24 -10.70 -27.35
CA LYS A 43 -45.12 -11.42 -26.41
C LYS A 43 -45.05 -12.94 -26.61
N SER A 44 -45.03 -13.40 -27.87
CA SER A 44 -44.90 -14.83 -28.19
C SER A 44 -43.57 -15.41 -27.66
N MET A 45 -42.48 -14.64 -27.71
CA MET A 45 -41.19 -15.03 -27.14
C MET A 45 -41.24 -15.07 -25.60
N GLU A 46 -41.92 -14.12 -24.96
CA GLU A 46 -42.14 -14.11 -23.50
C GLU A 46 -42.97 -15.31 -23.02
N GLU A 47 -44.02 -15.65 -23.75
CA GLU A 47 -44.85 -16.82 -23.49
C GLU A 47 -44.02 -18.10 -23.60
N LEU A 48 -43.21 -18.24 -24.66
CA LEU A 48 -42.32 -19.39 -24.83
C LEU A 48 -41.29 -19.51 -23.70
N ARG A 49 -40.65 -18.40 -23.31
CA ARG A 49 -39.73 -18.36 -22.15
C ARG A 49 -40.44 -18.80 -20.87
N THR A 50 -41.68 -18.39 -20.67
CA THR A 50 -42.47 -18.77 -19.50
C THR A 50 -42.81 -20.25 -19.51
N LEU A 51 -43.27 -20.77 -20.64
CA LEU A 51 -43.57 -22.20 -20.83
C LEU A 51 -42.35 -23.09 -20.59
N MET A 52 -41.15 -22.62 -20.93
CA MET A 52 -39.90 -23.33 -20.63
C MET A 52 -39.48 -23.20 -19.16
N LYS A 53 -39.64 -22.02 -18.54
CA LYS A 53 -39.21 -21.77 -17.16
C LYS A 53 -40.01 -22.54 -16.13
N VAL A 54 -41.32 -22.66 -16.31
CA VAL A 54 -42.21 -23.34 -15.35
C VAL A 54 -41.79 -24.78 -15.04
N PRO A 55 -41.63 -25.69 -16.02
CA PRO A 55 -41.23 -27.07 -15.74
C PRO A 55 -39.81 -27.17 -15.17
N VAL A 56 -38.90 -26.28 -15.58
CA VAL A 56 -37.54 -26.23 -15.03
C VAL A 56 -37.57 -25.81 -13.56
N ALA A 57 -38.33 -24.77 -13.21
CA ALA A 57 -38.47 -24.31 -11.84
C ALA A 57 -39.11 -25.37 -10.93
N GLU A 58 -40.11 -26.10 -11.44
CA GLU A 58 -40.73 -27.22 -10.73
C GLU A 58 -39.74 -28.38 -10.52
N ALA A 59 -38.93 -28.70 -11.53
CA ALA A 59 -37.89 -29.72 -11.43
C ALA A 59 -36.81 -29.33 -10.42
N VAL A 60 -36.39 -28.06 -10.42
CA VAL A 60 -35.41 -27.53 -9.45
C VAL A 60 -35.94 -27.57 -8.03
N GLN A 61 -37.22 -27.28 -7.79
CA GLN A 61 -37.80 -27.37 -6.43
C GLN A 61 -37.82 -28.80 -5.85
N LYS A 62 -37.72 -29.83 -6.70
CA LYS A 62 -37.69 -31.23 -6.26
C LYS A 62 -36.28 -31.72 -5.91
N GLU A 63 -35.25 -30.93 -6.21
CA GLU A 63 -33.84 -31.31 -6.11
C GLU A 63 -33.03 -30.21 -5.39
N ASP A 64 -32.41 -30.53 -4.26
CA ASP A 64 -31.63 -29.55 -3.48
C ASP A 64 -30.18 -29.36 -3.95
N PHE A 65 -29.73 -30.10 -4.98
CA PHE A 65 -28.38 -30.10 -5.57
C PHE A 65 -27.22 -29.74 -4.59
N PRO A 66 -27.10 -30.39 -3.42
CA PRO A 66 -26.26 -29.91 -2.33
C PRO A 66 -24.77 -29.87 -2.69
N TRP A 67 -24.30 -30.84 -3.47
CA TRP A 67 -22.91 -30.90 -3.92
C TRP A 67 -22.57 -29.78 -4.90
N VAL A 68 -23.53 -29.34 -5.73
CA VAL A 68 -23.35 -28.25 -6.69
C VAL A 68 -23.17 -26.95 -5.92
N TRP A 69 -24.06 -26.70 -4.95
CA TRP A 69 -23.99 -25.50 -4.12
C TRP A 69 -22.72 -25.45 -3.28
N GLN A 70 -22.33 -26.57 -2.66
CA GLN A 70 -21.06 -26.66 -1.92
C GLN A 70 -19.84 -26.35 -2.80
N LYS A 71 -19.84 -26.82 -4.05
CA LYS A 71 -18.76 -26.52 -5.00
C LYS A 71 -18.75 -25.04 -5.35
N ILE A 72 -19.91 -24.45 -5.69
CA ILE A 72 -20.04 -23.02 -6.00
C ILE A 72 -19.59 -22.16 -4.81
N GLU A 73 -20.08 -22.46 -3.61
CA GLU A 73 -19.72 -21.73 -2.39
C GLU A 73 -18.21 -21.79 -2.12
N ARG A 74 -17.60 -22.96 -2.30
CA ARG A 74 -16.15 -23.12 -2.14
C ARG A 74 -15.38 -22.23 -3.12
N GLU A 75 -15.76 -22.22 -4.39
CA GLU A 75 -15.06 -21.40 -5.40
C GLU A 75 -15.26 -19.89 -5.14
N ILE A 76 -16.47 -19.46 -4.76
CA ILE A 76 -16.74 -18.05 -4.38
C ILE A 76 -15.87 -17.66 -3.19
N ARG A 77 -15.82 -18.48 -2.13
CA ARG A 77 -14.98 -18.22 -0.95
C ARG A 77 -13.49 -18.19 -1.30
N LEU A 78 -13.04 -19.00 -2.26
CA LEU A 78 -11.64 -19.00 -2.71
C LEU A 78 -11.30 -17.72 -3.50
N GLN A 79 -12.22 -17.21 -4.32
CA GLN A 79 -12.07 -15.92 -5.00
C GLN A 79 -12.13 -14.74 -4.02
N GLU A 80 -13.01 -14.77 -3.03
CA GLU A 80 -13.11 -13.70 -2.03
C GLU A 80 -11.89 -13.68 -1.09
N LYS A 81 -11.33 -14.86 -0.79
CA LYS A 81 -10.07 -15.01 -0.06
C LYS A 81 -8.84 -14.78 -0.93
N GLN A 82 -8.98 -14.23 -2.14
CA GLN A 82 -7.81 -13.83 -2.93
C GLN A 82 -6.91 -12.98 -2.03
N PRO A 83 -5.71 -13.47 -1.69
CA PRO A 83 -4.93 -12.86 -0.63
C PRO A 83 -4.58 -11.45 -1.10
N TRP A 84 -4.80 -10.45 -0.26
CA TRP A 84 -4.39 -9.06 -0.50
C TRP A 84 -2.94 -8.92 -1.03
N TRP A 85 -2.08 -9.91 -0.75
CA TRP A 85 -0.74 -10.08 -1.32
C TRP A 85 -0.69 -10.28 -2.84
N GLN A 86 -1.74 -10.82 -3.49
CA GLN A 86 -1.82 -10.91 -4.95
C GLN A 86 -2.11 -9.54 -5.58
N SER A 87 -2.96 -8.71 -4.99
CA SER A 87 -3.13 -7.30 -5.40
C SER A 87 -1.87 -6.47 -5.14
N LEU A 88 -1.15 -6.76 -4.04
CA LEU A 88 0.13 -6.11 -3.75
C LEU A 88 1.25 -6.56 -4.71
N ARG A 89 1.29 -7.86 -5.06
CA ARG A 89 2.24 -8.39 -6.06
C ARG A 89 1.97 -7.85 -7.45
N SER A 90 0.70 -7.75 -7.87
CA SER A 90 0.37 -7.16 -9.16
C SER A 90 0.76 -5.68 -9.23
N TRP A 91 0.68 -4.94 -8.11
CA TRP A 91 1.17 -3.56 -8.02
C TRP A 91 2.71 -3.45 -8.08
N LEU A 92 3.42 -4.41 -7.49
CA LEU A 92 4.88 -4.50 -7.59
C LEU A 92 5.35 -4.90 -9.01
N ASP A 93 4.64 -5.82 -9.66
CA ASP A 93 4.97 -6.29 -11.02
C ASP A 93 4.69 -5.24 -12.11
N VAL A 94 3.78 -4.28 -11.89
CA VAL A 94 3.53 -3.16 -12.83
C VAL A 94 4.49 -1.99 -12.67
N THR A 95 5.50 -2.08 -11.81
CA THR A 95 6.54 -1.04 -11.76
C THR A 95 7.65 -1.42 -12.77
N PRO A 96 7.71 -0.83 -13.98
CA PRO A 96 8.77 -1.12 -14.96
C PRO A 96 10.18 -0.81 -14.42
N LEU A 97 10.25 -0.07 -13.31
CA LEU A 97 11.46 0.26 -12.58
C LEU A 97 12.01 -0.94 -11.78
N PHE A 98 11.20 -1.95 -11.43
CA PHE A 98 11.64 -3.15 -10.71
C PHE A 98 12.28 -4.22 -11.61
N ARG A 99 12.45 -3.91 -12.91
CA ARG A 99 13.39 -4.68 -13.75
C ARG A 99 14.82 -4.31 -13.37
N ARG A 100 15.67 -5.34 -13.21
CA ARG A 100 17.11 -5.35 -12.86
C ARG A 100 17.99 -4.24 -13.50
N LYS A 101 17.51 -3.56 -14.55
CA LYS A 101 18.18 -2.48 -15.28
C LYS A 101 18.22 -1.14 -14.53
N VAL A 102 17.24 -0.82 -13.68
CA VAL A 102 17.14 0.51 -13.03
C VAL A 102 17.58 0.52 -11.56
N TRP A 103 17.57 -0.63 -10.88
CA TRP A 103 17.96 -0.70 -9.45
C TRP A 103 19.46 -0.53 -9.22
N ILE A 104 20.29 -1.06 -10.13
CA ILE A 104 21.76 -0.96 -10.00
C ILE A 104 22.23 0.50 -9.94
N PRO A 105 21.85 1.40 -10.87
CA PRO A 105 22.28 2.79 -10.80
C PRO A 105 21.65 3.55 -9.62
N ALA A 106 20.40 3.27 -9.25
CA ALA A 106 19.72 3.96 -8.15
C ALA A 106 20.29 3.62 -6.76
N VAL A 107 20.66 2.35 -6.54
CA VAL A 107 21.33 1.94 -5.29
C VAL A 107 22.74 2.52 -5.23
N ALA A 108 23.47 2.53 -6.35
CA ALA A 108 24.81 3.11 -6.41
C ALA A 108 24.79 4.61 -6.06
N THR A 109 23.86 5.39 -6.61
CA THR A 109 23.73 6.82 -6.27
C THR A 109 23.32 7.04 -4.83
N ALA A 110 22.40 6.23 -4.29
CA ALA A 110 22.01 6.31 -2.88
C ALA A 110 23.20 6.03 -1.94
N VAL A 111 24.00 4.99 -2.21
CA VAL A 111 25.21 4.65 -1.43
C VAL A 111 26.24 5.77 -1.50
N VAL A 112 26.46 6.35 -2.68
CA VAL A 112 27.38 7.48 -2.85
C VAL A 112 26.90 8.69 -2.05
N LEU A 113 25.62 9.06 -2.14
CA LEU A 113 25.04 10.15 -1.35
C LEU A 113 25.14 9.88 0.16
N LEU A 114 24.92 8.63 0.60
CA LEU A 114 25.03 8.24 2.00
C LEU A 114 26.48 8.41 2.47
N LEU A 115 27.46 7.94 1.71
CA LEU A 115 28.89 8.12 2.02
C LEU A 115 29.29 9.60 2.09
N PHE A 116 28.85 10.43 1.15
CA PHE A 116 29.10 11.88 1.21
C PHE A 116 28.41 12.54 2.40
N SER A 117 27.17 12.15 2.71
CA SER A 117 26.45 12.69 3.86
C SER A 117 27.10 12.31 5.20
N THR A 118 27.62 11.08 5.32
CA THR A 118 28.29 10.64 6.56
C THR A 118 29.58 11.39 6.81
N GLN A 119 30.34 11.74 5.77
CA GLN A 119 31.56 12.54 5.91
C GLN A 119 31.24 13.97 6.38
N ILE A 120 30.19 14.59 5.83
CA ILE A 120 29.77 15.95 6.22
C ILE A 120 29.27 16.01 7.67
N ILE A 121 28.62 14.95 8.15
CA ILE A 121 28.13 14.88 9.54
C ILE A 121 29.28 14.57 10.51
N PHE A 122 30.28 13.76 10.10
CA PHE A 122 31.43 13.43 10.94
C PHE A 122 32.40 14.60 11.15
N GLU A 123 32.44 15.60 10.26
CA GLU A 123 33.29 16.79 10.44
C GLU A 123 32.76 17.81 11.46
N LYS A 124 31.59 17.57 12.09
CA LYS A 124 31.01 18.49 13.08
C LYS A 124 30.62 17.83 14.40
N THR A 125 31.62 17.39 15.17
CA THR A 125 31.58 17.46 16.65
C THR A 125 32.99 17.62 17.21
N PRO A 126 33.50 18.84 17.48
CA PRO A 126 34.56 18.98 18.45
C PRO A 126 33.95 18.61 19.82
N SER A 127 34.38 17.47 20.36
CA SER A 127 33.97 16.99 21.68
C SER A 127 34.53 17.95 22.74
N TYR A 128 33.75 18.95 23.12
CA TYR A 128 34.01 19.76 24.30
C TYR A 128 33.48 18.98 25.51
N PRO A 129 34.33 18.50 26.44
CA PRO A 129 33.85 17.79 27.62
C PRO A 129 33.08 18.76 28.53
N ASP A 130 31.84 18.42 28.81
CA ASP A 130 30.97 19.07 29.79
C ASP A 130 31.59 18.97 31.20
N GLY A 131 31.65 20.11 31.89
CA GLY A 131 31.68 20.21 33.36
C GLY A 131 32.91 19.68 34.08
N SER A 132 34.02 20.43 34.08
CA SER A 132 35.07 20.26 35.08
C SER A 132 34.88 21.26 36.23
N VAL A 133 34.49 20.76 37.40
CA VAL A 133 34.33 21.56 38.62
C VAL A 133 35.65 21.55 39.38
N VAL A 134 36.30 22.72 39.50
CA VAL A 134 37.50 22.90 40.33
C VAL A 134 37.06 23.39 41.70
N GLU A 135 37.24 22.58 42.73
CA GLU A 135 36.96 22.96 44.12
C GLU A 135 38.28 23.31 44.82
N TYR A 136 38.45 24.57 45.21
CA TYR A 136 39.64 25.06 45.90
C TYR A 136 39.43 24.99 47.41
N VAL A 137 40.33 24.30 48.12
CA VAL A 137 40.32 24.25 49.59
C VAL A 137 41.64 24.82 50.11
N GLN A 138 41.59 25.97 50.77
CA GLN A 138 42.76 26.61 51.37
C GLN A 138 43.00 26.04 52.77
N SER A 139 44.12 25.35 52.98
CA SER A 139 44.60 24.98 54.32
C SER A 139 45.62 26.03 54.79
N GLN A 140 45.75 26.24 56.10
CA GLN A 140 46.56 27.34 56.67
C GLN A 140 48.09 27.20 56.43
N THR A 141 48.55 26.09 55.86
CA THR A 141 49.98 25.84 55.60
C THR A 141 50.33 25.57 54.14
N ASP A 142 49.40 25.17 53.27
CA ASP A 142 49.67 24.87 51.85
C ASP A 142 48.44 25.13 50.96
N ASN A 143 48.69 25.57 49.71
CA ASN A 143 47.65 25.74 48.69
C ASN A 143 47.45 24.41 47.94
N VAL A 144 46.23 23.87 47.96
CA VAL A 144 45.91 22.59 47.32
C VAL A 144 44.82 22.79 46.27
N MET A 145 45.03 22.25 45.07
CA MET A 145 44.01 22.16 44.03
C MET A 145 43.61 20.70 43.83
N VAL A 146 42.31 20.42 43.96
CA VAL A 146 41.74 19.09 43.72
C VAL A 146 40.94 19.12 42.43
N TYR A 147 41.29 18.24 41.52
CA TYR A 147 40.61 18.07 40.24
C TYR A 147 40.01 16.68 40.16
N GLN A 148 38.71 16.60 39.90
CA GLN A 148 37.98 15.34 39.82
C GLN A 148 37.39 15.17 38.42
N LEU A 149 37.81 14.13 37.71
CA LEU A 149 37.19 13.70 36.46
C LEU A 149 36.05 12.75 36.76
N GLU A 150 34.86 13.01 36.22
CA GLU A 150 33.68 12.15 36.43
C GLU A 150 33.81 10.78 35.75
N ASP A 151 34.54 10.68 34.62
CA ASP A 151 34.78 9.40 33.95
C ASP A 151 36.08 9.42 33.10
N PRO A 152 37.09 8.57 33.37
CA PRO A 152 37.21 7.63 34.49
C PRO A 152 37.44 8.37 35.81
N LYS A 153 36.78 7.91 36.90
CA LYS A 153 36.84 8.46 38.27
C LYS A 153 38.25 8.53 38.84
N VAL A 154 39.00 9.53 38.45
CA VAL A 154 40.36 9.82 38.90
C VAL A 154 40.34 11.18 39.58
N THR A 155 40.79 11.21 40.83
CA THR A 155 41.01 12.46 41.57
C THR A 155 42.51 12.73 41.58
N VAL A 156 42.91 13.88 41.02
CA VAL A 156 44.30 14.34 41.04
C VAL A 156 44.41 15.46 42.05
N ILE A 157 45.30 15.29 43.04
CA ILE A 157 45.57 16.29 44.08
C ILE A 157 46.97 16.84 43.83
N TRP A 158 47.06 18.14 43.59
CA TRP A 158 48.34 18.84 43.47
C TRP A 158 48.60 19.61 44.77
N LEU A 159 49.69 19.24 45.45
CA LEU A 159 50.22 19.96 46.60
C LEU A 159 51.31 20.90 46.09
N PHE A 160 51.10 22.20 46.22
CA PHE A 160 52.14 23.18 45.95
C PHE A 160 52.87 23.44 47.25
N GLU A 161 54.04 22.83 47.41
CA GLU A 161 54.96 23.14 48.50
C GLU A 161 55.45 24.58 48.28
N SER A 162 55.20 25.46 49.25
CA SER A 162 55.72 26.82 49.19
C SER A 162 57.24 26.75 49.21
N PRO A 163 57.96 27.49 48.34
CA PRO A 163 59.41 27.47 48.36
C PRO A 163 59.86 27.88 49.76
N GLU A 164 60.60 27.00 50.43
CA GLU A 164 61.39 27.41 51.60
C GLU A 164 62.30 28.54 51.11
N GLU A 165 61.91 29.78 51.44
CA GLU A 165 62.85 30.88 51.53
C GLU A 165 63.96 30.44 52.48
N GLU A 166 65.19 30.91 52.21
CA GLU A 166 66.39 30.80 53.07
C GLU A 166 67.39 29.71 52.63
N GLN A 167 68.69 29.97 52.47
CA GLN A 167 69.52 31.10 52.87
C GLN A 167 70.83 31.03 52.07
N THR A 168 71.25 32.19 51.54
CA THR A 168 72.62 32.57 51.16
C THR A 168 73.70 32.08 52.13
N THR A 169 74.90 31.78 51.61
CA THR A 169 76.27 32.04 52.15
C THR A 169 77.21 30.88 51.75
N THR A 170 78.47 31.02 51.33
CA THR A 170 79.39 32.11 50.93
C THR A 170 80.54 31.38 50.22
#